data_AF-A0A813EEF4-F1
#
_entry.id   AF-A0A813EEF4-F1
#
_cell.length_a   1.000
_cell.length_b   1.000
_cell.length_c   1.000
_cell.angle_alpha   90.00
_cell.angle_beta   90.00
_cell.angle_gamma   90.00
#
_symmetry.space_group_name_H-M   'P 1'
#
loop_
_entity.id
_entity.type
_entity.pdbx_description
1 polymer ?
#
loop_
_entity_poly.entity_id
_entity_poly.type
_entity_poly.pdbx_seq_one_letter_code
_entity_poly.pdbx_strand_id
1 'polypeptide(L)'
;MAKTPAPLQKNTKEETFGVLCDDFKLRKKVYEAILAADIQDLEEFRFYFTEESQVAPWIAKIADLGKPDIQATRLRRAWYAVRKQGEFRDTDKSKAPIADLDEMLDDDELNDTKAKFWRRYKLRFPPEVMPADSLVSRLHREMRKRLFMVFNLWLVKSLMHQVTSTRKRQKLGDNLYTDATEEGEFPSSAKDVKTYLAKPLTYLVAISLAGIHPVRGIAEGAVAENTLGSASNKFVQVPLDIVLAYYFRAVKAVAMQPYSHQLAWLERTCTEERSVWVQRFRESTDDLGDVTVSVTQMGDAQWYQNGGHMAPTTPQTKSPPPPPPTPPPAVQLTAAEVTGQVETLAGKKVMLSANGRKLCKRFNLGQCHNQNCNQGLHRCAVLLKNGRVCQAPAHRASTCPTKKGMP
;
A
#
# COMPACT_ATOMS: atom_id res chain seq x y z
N MET A 1 13.92 16.16 -24.83
CA MET A 1 12.71 15.64 -25.52
C MET A 1 11.49 16.11 -24.75
N ALA A 2 10.51 16.76 -25.39
CA ALA A 2 9.29 17.18 -24.69
C ALA A 2 8.52 15.93 -24.24
N LYS A 3 8.24 15.84 -22.93
CA LYS A 3 7.49 14.74 -22.31
C LYS A 3 6.11 14.68 -22.95
N THR A 4 5.72 13.53 -23.53
CA THR A 4 4.36 13.33 -24.04
C THR A 4 3.38 13.57 -22.88
N PRO A 5 2.32 14.39 -23.07
CA PRO A 5 1.32 14.61 -22.04
C PRO A 5 0.69 13.28 -21.62
N ALA A 6 0.46 13.09 -20.32
CA ALA A 6 -0.20 11.90 -19.81
C ALA A 6 -1.71 12.17 -19.68
N PRO A 7 -2.57 11.44 -20.39
CA PRO A 7 -4.02 11.62 -20.32
C PRO A 7 -4.58 11.56 -18.90
N LEU A 8 -5.54 12.42 -18.60
CA LEU A 8 -6.13 12.56 -17.26
C LEU A 8 -7.65 12.41 -17.32
N GLN A 9 -8.17 11.40 -16.61
CA GLN A 9 -9.60 11.22 -16.44
C GLN A 9 -10.13 12.29 -15.47
N LYS A 10 -11.24 12.93 -15.82
CA LYS A 10 -11.97 13.89 -14.97
C LYS A 10 -13.36 13.37 -14.63
N ASN A 11 -14.10 14.14 -13.85
CA ASN A 11 -15.43 13.75 -13.36
C ASN A 11 -16.49 13.75 -14.48
N THR A 12 -16.31 14.58 -15.52
CA THR A 12 -17.21 14.65 -16.67
C THR A 12 -16.46 14.36 -17.97
N LYS A 13 -17.19 13.91 -18.99
CA LYS A 13 -16.60 13.64 -20.31
C LYS A 13 -16.15 14.93 -20.99
N GLU A 14 -16.89 16.02 -20.80
CA GLU A 14 -16.59 17.33 -21.35
C GLU A 14 -15.25 17.87 -20.83
N GLU A 15 -15.00 17.75 -19.52
CA GLU A 15 -13.73 18.15 -18.91
C GLU A 15 -12.59 17.20 -19.33
N THR A 16 -12.84 15.89 -19.34
CA THR A 16 -11.84 14.87 -19.69
C THR A 16 -11.33 15.08 -21.11
N PHE A 17 -12.23 15.16 -22.09
CA PHE A 17 -11.86 15.36 -23.48
C PHE A 17 -11.42 16.79 -23.78
N GLY A 18 -11.86 17.78 -22.99
CA GLY A 18 -11.38 19.16 -23.08
C GLY A 18 -9.88 19.22 -22.76
N VAL A 19 -9.48 18.69 -21.59
CA VAL A 19 -8.07 18.62 -21.18
C VAL A 19 -7.24 17.79 -22.17
N LEU A 20 -7.76 16.64 -22.61
CA LEU A 20 -7.06 15.81 -23.62
C LEU A 20 -6.83 16.59 -24.93
N CYS A 21 -7.84 17.34 -25.38
CA CYS A 21 -7.71 18.14 -26.59
C CYS A 21 -6.69 19.27 -26.42
N ASP A 22 -6.68 19.96 -25.28
CA ASP A 22 -5.73 21.03 -25.00
C ASP A 22 -4.29 20.49 -24.93
N ASP A 23 -4.05 19.40 -24.21
CA ASP A 23 -2.75 18.77 -24.04
C ASP A 23 -2.12 18.36 -25.39
N PHE A 24 -2.93 17.82 -26.30
CA PHE A 24 -2.49 17.35 -27.61
C PHE A 24 -2.71 18.40 -28.73
N LYS A 25 -3.18 19.60 -28.37
CA LYS A 25 -3.47 20.71 -29.29
C LYS A 25 -4.46 20.33 -30.38
N LEU A 26 -5.47 19.53 -30.06
CA LEU A 26 -6.57 19.19 -30.96
C LEU A 26 -7.47 20.41 -31.17
N ARG A 27 -8.00 20.57 -32.39
CA ARG A 27 -8.93 21.67 -32.69
C ARG A 27 -10.29 21.42 -32.03
N LYS A 28 -11.01 22.50 -31.74
CA LYS A 28 -12.37 22.46 -31.18
C LYS A 28 -13.33 21.56 -31.96
N LYS A 29 -13.26 21.54 -33.29
CA LYS A 29 -14.07 20.63 -34.11
C LYS A 29 -13.79 19.14 -33.89
N VAL A 30 -12.55 18.78 -33.52
CA VAL A 30 -12.20 17.39 -33.15
C VAL A 30 -12.82 17.06 -31.80
N TYR A 31 -12.76 17.98 -30.84
CA TYR A 31 -13.42 17.84 -29.54
C TYR A 31 -14.94 17.65 -29.69
N GLU A 32 -15.59 18.49 -30.50
CA GLU A 32 -17.03 18.38 -30.78
C GLU A 32 -17.37 17.03 -31.44
N ALA A 33 -16.53 16.53 -32.35
CA ALA A 33 -16.70 15.22 -32.96
C ALA A 33 -16.51 14.05 -31.98
N ILE A 34 -15.60 14.18 -31.01
CA ILE A 34 -15.42 13.19 -29.93
C ILE A 34 -16.66 13.14 -29.04
N LEU A 35 -17.21 14.31 -28.66
CA LEU A 35 -18.44 14.35 -27.87
C LEU A 35 -19.65 13.83 -28.64
N ALA A 36 -19.74 14.12 -29.94
CA ALA A 36 -20.81 13.60 -30.81
C ALA A 36 -20.71 12.08 -31.04
N ALA A 37 -19.54 11.48 -30.85
CA ALA A 37 -19.35 10.03 -30.88
C ALA A 37 -19.81 9.33 -29.59
N ASP A 38 -20.31 10.09 -28.62
CA ASP A 38 -20.84 9.64 -27.32
C ASP A 38 -19.88 8.74 -26.52
N ILE A 39 -18.59 9.05 -26.60
CA ILE A 39 -17.55 8.42 -25.80
C ILE A 39 -17.63 8.99 -24.37
N GLN A 40 -17.77 8.14 -23.35
CA GLN A 40 -17.98 8.58 -21.97
C GLN A 40 -16.67 8.85 -21.22
N ASP A 41 -15.63 8.07 -21.45
CA ASP A 41 -14.38 8.16 -20.70
C ASP A 41 -13.13 7.78 -21.53
N LEU A 42 -11.95 7.90 -20.91
CA LEU A 42 -10.69 7.53 -21.56
C LEU A 42 -10.59 6.02 -21.85
N GLU A 43 -11.38 5.18 -21.17
CA GLU A 43 -11.37 3.74 -21.36
C GLU A 43 -12.15 3.35 -22.62
N GLU A 44 -13.32 3.94 -22.86
CA GLU A 44 -14.01 3.82 -24.14
C GLU A 44 -13.16 4.42 -25.27
N PHE A 45 -12.54 5.59 -25.06
CA PHE A 45 -11.66 6.19 -26.06
C PHE A 45 -10.45 5.30 -26.42
N ARG A 46 -9.92 4.56 -25.45
CA ARG A 46 -8.82 3.59 -25.64
C ARG A 46 -9.18 2.53 -26.68
N PHE A 47 -10.42 2.04 -26.63
CA PHE A 47 -10.94 0.96 -27.47
C PHE A 47 -11.76 1.44 -28.66
N TYR A 48 -12.06 2.75 -28.75
CA TYR A 48 -12.86 3.35 -29.82
C TYR A 48 -12.27 3.08 -31.21
N PHE A 49 -10.95 3.21 -31.35
CA PHE A 49 -10.23 2.72 -32.52
C PHE A 49 -9.66 1.33 -32.22
N THR A 50 -9.79 0.43 -33.18
CA THR A 50 -9.12 -0.87 -33.16
C THR A 50 -7.68 -0.73 -33.63
N GLU A 51 -7.45 0.10 -34.66
CA GLU A 51 -6.15 0.28 -35.31
C GLU A 51 -5.83 1.76 -35.55
N GLU A 52 -4.54 2.10 -35.55
CA GLU A 52 -4.07 3.47 -35.82
C GLU A 52 -4.47 3.97 -37.22
N SER A 53 -4.62 3.03 -38.17
CA SER A 53 -5.07 3.26 -39.54
C SER A 53 -6.45 3.93 -39.60
N GLN A 54 -7.32 3.71 -38.60
CA GLN A 54 -8.70 4.21 -38.55
C GLN A 54 -8.79 5.69 -38.15
N VAL A 55 -7.74 6.26 -37.55
CA VAL A 55 -7.75 7.63 -37.02
C VAL A 55 -7.83 8.69 -38.12
N ALA A 56 -7.05 8.53 -39.21
CA ALA A 56 -7.07 9.48 -40.32
C ALA A 56 -8.40 9.48 -41.10
N PRO A 57 -8.99 8.32 -41.48
CA PRO A 57 -10.32 8.25 -42.06
C PRO A 57 -11.41 8.89 -41.19
N TRP A 58 -11.31 8.75 -39.86
CA TRP A 58 -12.25 9.37 -38.94
C TRP A 58 -12.12 10.91 -38.95
N ILE A 59 -10.90 11.43 -38.90
CA ILE A 59 -10.62 12.88 -39.00
C ILE A 59 -11.08 13.46 -40.34
N ALA A 60 -10.95 12.71 -41.44
CA ALA A 60 -11.37 13.16 -42.76
C ALA A 60 -12.89 13.39 -42.89
N LYS A 61 -13.71 12.78 -42.03
CA LYS A 61 -15.16 13.00 -41.98
C LYS A 61 -15.54 14.34 -41.36
N ILE A 62 -14.62 15.03 -40.68
CA ILE A 62 -14.89 16.30 -40.01
C ILE A 62 -14.70 17.47 -40.97
N ALA A 63 -15.79 18.18 -41.26
CA ALA A 63 -15.79 19.34 -42.15
C ALA A 63 -15.02 20.55 -41.57
N ASP A 64 -14.40 21.33 -42.47
CA ASP A 64 -13.62 22.56 -42.23
C ASP A 64 -12.48 22.44 -41.20
N LEU A 65 -11.80 21.29 -41.16
CA LEU A 65 -10.70 21.08 -40.23
C LEU A 65 -9.41 21.81 -40.64
N GLY A 66 -9.34 22.33 -41.87
CA GLY A 66 -8.25 23.12 -42.45
C GLY A 66 -6.96 22.32 -42.70
N LYS A 67 -6.39 21.72 -41.65
CA LYS A 67 -5.17 20.88 -41.73
C LYS A 67 -5.47 19.48 -41.16
N PRO A 68 -6.21 18.63 -41.91
CA PRO A 68 -6.66 17.33 -41.43
C PRO A 68 -5.50 16.39 -41.05
N ASP A 69 -4.41 16.37 -41.82
CA ASP A 69 -3.27 15.47 -41.56
C ASP A 69 -2.55 15.76 -40.23
N ILE A 70 -2.47 17.04 -39.86
CA ILE A 70 -1.88 17.46 -38.58
C ILE A 70 -2.81 17.05 -37.43
N GLN A 71 -4.11 17.19 -37.60
CA GLN A 71 -5.08 16.75 -36.59
C GLN A 71 -5.10 15.23 -36.44
N ALA A 72 -5.00 14.48 -37.54
CA ALA A 72 -4.86 13.03 -37.51
C ALA A 72 -3.61 12.61 -36.74
N THR A 73 -2.47 13.25 -36.99
CA THR A 73 -1.23 12.98 -36.23
C THR A 73 -1.37 13.30 -34.74
N ARG A 74 -2.02 14.41 -34.38
CA ARG A 74 -2.27 14.78 -32.97
C ARG A 74 -3.21 13.79 -32.28
N LEU A 75 -4.28 13.38 -32.97
CA LEU A 75 -5.25 12.42 -32.44
C LEU A 75 -4.62 11.03 -32.26
N ARG A 76 -3.79 10.57 -33.21
CA ARG A 76 -3.00 9.34 -33.05
C ARG A 76 -2.11 9.39 -31.81
N ARG A 77 -1.41 10.51 -31.58
CA ARG A 77 -0.59 10.69 -30.39
C ARG A 77 -1.40 10.68 -29.10
N ALA A 78 -2.57 11.32 -29.08
CA ALA A 78 -3.47 11.31 -27.94
C ALA A 78 -3.98 9.88 -27.65
N TRP A 79 -4.47 9.19 -28.68
CA TRP A 79 -4.94 7.81 -28.59
C TRP A 79 -3.84 6.83 -28.15
N TYR A 80 -2.63 6.95 -28.73
CA TYR A 80 -1.47 6.17 -28.30
C TYR A 80 -1.13 6.41 -26.82
N ALA A 81 -1.17 7.65 -26.36
CA ALA A 81 -0.90 7.98 -24.96
C ALA A 81 -1.95 7.35 -24.01
N VAL A 82 -3.23 7.38 -24.40
CA VAL A 82 -4.32 6.76 -23.64
C VAL A 82 -4.14 5.24 -23.59
N ARG A 83 -3.82 4.60 -24.73
CA ARG A 83 -3.56 3.16 -24.79
C ARG A 83 -2.38 2.75 -23.94
N LYS A 84 -1.25 3.46 -24.06
CA LYS A 84 -0.05 3.19 -23.27
C LYS A 84 -0.31 3.33 -21.77
N GLN A 85 -1.14 4.29 -21.36
CA GLN A 85 -1.55 4.45 -19.98
C GLN A 85 -2.45 3.31 -19.50
N GLY A 86 -3.40 2.87 -20.32
CA GLY A 86 -4.23 1.69 -20.04
C GLY A 86 -3.39 0.41 -19.94
N GLU A 87 -2.45 0.18 -20.87
CA GLU A 87 -1.51 -0.94 -20.83
C GLU A 87 -0.66 -0.92 -19.56
N PHE A 88 -0.18 0.26 -19.15
CA PHE A 88 0.56 0.42 -17.90
C PHE A 88 -0.30 0.14 -16.66
N ARG A 89 -1.60 0.46 -16.70
CA ARG A 89 -2.57 0.14 -15.65
C ARG A 89 -2.83 -1.37 -15.57
N ASP A 90 -2.98 -2.02 -16.71
CA ASP A 90 -3.33 -3.44 -16.83
C ASP A 90 -2.11 -4.37 -16.66
N THR A 91 -0.89 -3.84 -16.81
CA THR A 91 0.35 -4.60 -16.61
C THR A 91 0.37 -5.16 -15.19
N ASP A 92 0.69 -6.44 -15.07
CA ASP A 92 0.83 -7.12 -13.78
C ASP A 92 2.01 -6.53 -12.98
N LYS A 93 1.68 -5.54 -12.16
CA LYS A 93 2.60 -4.79 -11.29
C LYS A 93 3.27 -5.68 -10.23
N SER A 94 2.84 -6.93 -10.05
CA SER A 94 3.51 -7.89 -9.14
C SER A 94 4.89 -8.35 -9.65
N LYS A 95 5.17 -8.15 -10.94
CA LYS A 95 6.45 -8.55 -11.59
C LYS A 95 7.43 -7.39 -11.77
N ALA A 96 7.12 -6.20 -11.27
CA ALA A 96 8.05 -5.07 -11.35
C ALA A 96 9.34 -5.39 -10.57
N PRO A 97 10.54 -5.18 -11.14
CA PRO A 97 11.78 -5.50 -10.46
C PRO A 97 11.95 -4.61 -9.24
N ILE A 98 11.88 -5.21 -8.04
CA ILE A 98 12.00 -4.52 -6.74
C ILE A 98 13.32 -3.72 -6.66
N ALA A 99 14.39 -4.25 -7.25
CA ALA A 99 15.72 -3.61 -7.26
C ALA A 99 15.72 -2.19 -7.88
N ASP A 100 14.86 -1.93 -8.88
CA ASP A 100 14.76 -0.61 -9.53
C ASP A 100 14.03 0.41 -8.64
N LEU A 101 13.27 -0.03 -7.63
CA LEU A 101 12.64 0.85 -6.65
C LEU A 101 13.58 1.23 -5.49
N ASP A 102 14.54 0.37 -5.16
CA ASP A 102 15.49 0.61 -4.06
C ASP A 102 16.73 1.40 -4.51
N GLU A 103 16.90 1.63 -5.82
CA GLU A 103 17.95 2.51 -6.35
C GLU A 103 17.71 3.96 -5.93
N MET A 104 18.78 4.59 -5.41
CA MET A 104 18.80 6.00 -5.05
C MET A 104 18.42 6.89 -6.24
N LEU A 105 17.76 8.01 -5.97
CA LEU A 105 17.71 9.10 -6.95
C LEU A 105 19.08 9.77 -7.02
N ASP A 106 19.34 10.49 -8.11
CA ASP A 106 20.54 11.31 -8.21
C ASP A 106 20.49 12.51 -7.26
N ASP A 107 21.68 13.07 -6.97
CA ASP A 107 21.82 14.15 -6.00
C ASP A 107 21.07 15.42 -6.43
N ASP A 108 20.98 15.69 -7.73
CA ASP A 108 20.28 16.87 -8.26
C ASP A 108 18.76 16.75 -8.03
N GLU A 109 18.18 15.58 -8.29
CA GLU A 109 16.76 15.31 -8.07
C GLU A 109 16.39 15.33 -6.58
N LEU A 110 17.24 14.78 -5.71
CA LEU A 110 17.05 14.85 -4.25
C LEU A 110 17.12 16.29 -3.73
N ASN A 111 18.11 17.05 -4.18
CA ASN A 111 18.27 18.44 -3.78
C ASN A 111 17.12 19.32 -4.29
N ASP A 112 16.67 19.13 -5.52
CA ASP A 112 15.49 19.81 -6.07
C ASP A 112 14.22 19.49 -5.27
N THR A 113 14.02 18.22 -4.92
CA THR A 113 12.90 17.77 -4.08
C THR A 113 12.91 18.46 -2.71
N LYS A 114 14.06 18.48 -2.03
CA LYS A 114 14.24 19.17 -0.74
C LYS A 114 14.04 20.68 -0.88
N ALA A 115 14.56 21.29 -1.94
CA ALA A 115 14.42 22.71 -2.21
C ALA A 115 12.96 23.11 -2.46
N LYS A 116 12.21 22.33 -3.25
CA LYS A 116 10.76 22.50 -3.47
C LYS A 116 9.99 22.43 -2.16
N PHE A 117 10.30 21.45 -1.32
CA PHE A 117 9.65 21.28 -0.03
C PHE A 117 9.87 22.49 0.89
N TRP A 118 11.13 22.94 1.00
CA TRP A 118 11.45 24.13 1.78
C TRP A 118 10.83 25.41 1.17
N ARG A 119 10.86 25.57 -0.17
CA ARG A 119 10.24 26.71 -0.85
C ARG A 119 8.76 26.84 -0.49
N ARG A 120 8.05 25.71 -0.46
CA ARG A 120 6.62 25.66 -0.18
C ARG A 120 6.28 25.84 1.30
N TYR A 121 6.85 25.02 2.18
CA TYR A 121 6.42 24.97 3.58
C TYR A 121 7.26 25.82 4.52
N LYS A 122 8.46 26.23 4.10
CA LYS A 122 9.44 26.92 4.96
C LYS A 122 9.79 26.16 6.25
N LEU A 123 9.61 24.84 6.25
CA LEU A 123 9.89 23.97 7.38
C LEU A 123 11.20 23.20 7.18
N ARG A 124 11.88 22.95 8.30
CA ARG A 124 13.01 22.01 8.40
C ARG A 124 12.75 21.10 9.59
N PHE A 125 12.72 19.79 9.34
CA PHE A 125 12.59 18.80 10.40
C PHE A 125 13.95 18.49 11.02
N PRO A 126 14.00 18.21 12.33
CA PRO A 126 15.22 17.76 12.97
C PRO A 126 15.63 16.37 12.43
N PRO A 127 16.92 15.97 12.51
CA PRO A 127 17.43 14.74 11.90
C PRO A 127 16.73 13.45 12.35
N GLU A 128 16.12 13.44 13.54
CA GLU A 128 15.36 12.31 14.08
C GLU A 128 14.04 12.08 13.34
N VAL A 129 13.45 13.16 12.81
CA VAL A 129 12.17 13.13 12.09
C VAL A 129 12.38 13.18 10.58
N MET A 130 13.39 13.93 10.11
CA MET A 130 13.74 14.02 8.70
C MET A 130 14.02 12.61 8.16
N PRO A 131 13.41 12.18 7.04
CA PRO A 131 13.62 10.84 6.50
C PRO A 131 14.99 10.68 5.86
N ALA A 132 15.47 9.43 5.82
CA ALA A 132 16.65 9.08 5.03
C ALA A 132 16.39 9.23 3.52
N ASP A 133 17.42 9.58 2.76
CA ASP A 133 17.31 9.84 1.32
C ASP A 133 16.90 8.60 0.53
N SER A 134 17.27 7.40 1.01
CA SER A 134 16.83 6.13 0.42
C SER A 134 15.33 5.91 0.52
N LEU A 135 14.72 6.30 1.65
CA LEU A 135 13.27 6.22 1.82
C LEU A 135 12.56 7.20 0.89
N VAL A 136 13.06 8.43 0.77
CA VAL A 136 12.50 9.44 -0.15
C VAL A 136 12.62 8.95 -1.60
N SER A 137 13.78 8.43 -1.98
CA SER A 137 14.06 7.91 -3.33
C SER A 137 13.09 6.80 -3.72
N ARG A 138 12.93 5.82 -2.84
CA ARG A 138 12.01 4.70 -3.05
C ARG A 138 10.57 5.18 -3.20
N LEU A 139 10.09 6.02 -2.28
CA LEU A 139 8.71 6.53 -2.32
C LEU A 139 8.45 7.38 -3.56
N HIS A 140 9.43 8.16 -4.01
CA HIS A 140 9.33 8.92 -5.25
C HIS A 140 9.14 7.99 -6.45
N ARG A 141 9.96 6.94 -6.56
CA ARG A 141 9.85 5.95 -7.65
C ARG A 141 8.53 5.18 -7.59
N GLU A 142 8.12 4.76 -6.40
CA GLU A 142 6.84 4.09 -6.15
C GLU A 142 5.64 4.95 -6.61
N MET A 143 5.62 6.24 -6.27
CA MET A 143 4.57 7.15 -6.72
C MET A 143 4.64 7.43 -8.22
N ARG A 144 5.83 7.71 -8.76
CA ARG A 144 6.05 7.99 -10.19
C ARG A 144 5.61 6.83 -11.08
N LYS A 145 5.89 5.59 -10.66
CA LYS A 145 5.53 4.36 -11.38
C LYS A 145 4.14 3.83 -10.98
N ARG A 146 3.41 4.50 -10.09
CA ARG A 146 2.14 3.98 -9.52
C ARG A 146 2.24 2.53 -9.04
N LEU A 147 3.34 2.25 -8.34
CA LEU A 147 3.72 1.00 -7.67
C LEU A 147 3.81 1.20 -6.15
N PHE A 148 3.02 2.12 -5.59
CA PHE A 148 3.01 2.38 -4.15
C PHE A 148 2.71 1.10 -3.36
N MET A 149 3.46 0.86 -2.28
CA MET A 149 3.35 -0.36 -1.48
C MET A 149 3.07 -0.07 -0.01
N VAL A 150 2.47 -1.05 0.69
CA VAL A 150 2.28 -0.96 2.13
C VAL A 150 3.64 -1.14 2.82
N PHE A 151 4.24 -0.04 3.24
CA PHE A 151 5.55 -0.06 3.89
C PHE A 151 5.46 -0.49 5.36
N ASN A 152 6.42 -1.30 5.83
CA ASN A 152 6.53 -1.62 7.25
C ASN A 152 7.18 -0.44 8.00
N LEU A 153 6.39 0.26 8.83
CA LEU A 153 6.86 1.47 9.50
C LEU A 153 8.02 1.21 10.48
N TRP A 154 8.18 0.00 11.00
CA TRP A 154 9.35 -0.34 11.84
C TRP A 154 10.68 -0.23 11.09
N LEU A 155 10.67 -0.35 9.75
CA LEU A 155 11.83 -0.22 8.89
C LEU A 155 12.11 1.22 8.46
N VAL A 156 11.32 2.20 8.94
CA VAL A 156 11.53 3.61 8.60
C VAL A 156 12.83 4.10 9.22
N LYS A 157 13.70 4.62 8.35
CA LYS A 157 15.01 5.19 8.67
C LYS A 157 14.94 6.71 8.53
N SER A 158 15.44 7.41 9.55
CA SER A 158 15.59 8.86 9.55
C SER A 158 16.99 9.27 9.06
N LEU A 159 17.17 10.56 8.83
CA LEU A 159 18.46 11.16 8.50
C LEU A 159 19.48 10.91 9.62
N MET A 160 19.06 10.99 10.88
CA MET A 160 19.92 10.63 12.01
C MET A 160 20.47 9.21 11.87
N HIS A 161 19.61 8.24 11.49
CA HIS A 161 20.08 6.88 11.22
C HIS A 161 21.05 6.84 10.04
N GLN A 162 20.76 7.51 8.93
CA GLN A 162 21.66 7.57 7.76
C GLN A 162 23.05 8.11 8.11
N VAL A 163 23.12 9.15 8.94
CA VAL A 163 24.40 9.79 9.32
C VAL A 163 25.17 8.97 10.37
N THR A 164 24.47 8.32 11.30
CA THR A 164 25.10 7.55 12.39
C THR A 164 25.38 6.09 12.06
N SER A 165 24.67 5.51 11.07
CA SER A 165 24.92 4.15 10.62
C SER A 165 26.23 4.11 9.82
N THR A 166 27.22 3.39 10.33
CA THR A 166 28.42 3.08 9.55
C THR A 166 28.09 1.87 8.66
N ARG A 167 28.08 2.05 7.34
CA ARG A 167 28.06 0.90 6.42
C ARG A 167 29.38 0.14 6.58
N LYS A 168 29.39 -0.84 7.49
CA LYS A 168 30.54 -1.73 7.66
C LYS A 168 30.62 -2.61 6.41
N ARG A 169 31.55 -2.31 5.52
CA ARG A 169 31.93 -3.23 4.45
C ARG A 169 32.50 -4.48 5.11
N GLN A 170 31.79 -5.60 5.01
CA GLN A 170 32.30 -6.86 5.53
C GLN A 170 33.27 -7.43 4.50
N LYS A 171 34.57 -7.45 4.84
CA LYS A 171 35.59 -8.11 4.03
C LYS A 171 35.36 -9.62 4.11
N LEU A 172 34.92 -10.23 3.02
CA LEU A 172 34.78 -11.70 2.90
C LEU A 172 36.05 -12.36 2.39
N GLY A 173 36.96 -11.60 1.78
CA GLY A 173 38.25 -12.07 1.29
C GLY A 173 39.10 -10.94 0.71
N ASP A 174 40.30 -11.25 0.21
CA ASP A 174 41.10 -10.26 -0.51
C ASP A 174 40.37 -9.81 -1.77
N ASN A 175 40.13 -8.49 -1.87
CA ASN A 175 39.30 -7.84 -2.89
C ASN A 175 37.84 -8.31 -2.99
N LEU A 176 37.30 -9.02 -1.99
CA LEU A 176 35.89 -9.41 -1.92
C LEU A 176 35.22 -8.75 -0.70
N TYR A 177 34.42 -7.73 -0.97
CA TYR A 177 33.59 -7.06 0.02
C TYR A 177 32.13 -7.36 -0.29
N THR A 178 31.38 -7.80 0.71
CA THR A 178 29.93 -7.68 0.66
C THR A 178 29.52 -6.49 1.51
N ASP A 179 28.59 -5.70 0.99
CA ASP A 179 27.82 -4.84 1.86
C ASP A 179 27.14 -5.76 2.87
N ALA A 180 27.47 -5.62 4.16
CA ALA A 180 26.77 -6.34 5.19
C ALA A 180 25.28 -6.01 5.00
N THR A 181 24.46 -7.02 4.73
CA THR A 181 23.02 -6.84 4.61
C THR A 181 22.57 -6.12 5.87
N GLU A 182 21.97 -4.95 5.73
CA GLU A 182 21.44 -4.13 6.82
C GLU A 182 20.26 -4.82 7.57
N GLU A 183 20.16 -6.15 7.47
CA GLU A 183 19.09 -6.99 8.00
C GLU A 183 19.22 -7.27 9.50
N GLY A 184 20.33 -6.85 10.15
CA GLY A 184 20.68 -7.35 11.49
C GLY A 184 20.79 -6.34 12.64
N GLU A 185 20.98 -5.04 12.39
CA GLU A 185 21.29 -4.07 13.47
C GLU A 185 20.16 -3.06 13.68
N PHE A 186 19.05 -3.52 14.25
CA PHE A 186 18.25 -2.63 15.10
C PHE A 186 18.73 -2.85 16.53
N PRO A 187 19.28 -1.84 17.25
CA PRO A 187 19.18 -1.91 18.70
C PRO A 187 17.70 -2.10 19.00
N SER A 188 17.39 -3.13 19.78
CA SER A 188 16.04 -3.47 20.22
C SER A 188 15.42 -2.30 20.97
N SER A 189 15.00 -1.25 20.25
CA SER A 189 14.20 -0.18 20.81
C SER A 189 12.90 -0.83 21.25
N ALA A 190 12.54 -0.65 22.52
CA ALA A 190 11.30 -1.18 23.06
C ALA A 190 10.16 -0.84 22.10
N LYS A 191 9.40 -1.87 21.68
CA LYS A 191 8.23 -1.66 20.85
C LYS A 191 7.13 -1.09 21.72
N ASP A 192 7.05 0.23 21.74
CA ASP A 192 6.02 0.98 22.45
C ASP A 192 5.32 1.98 21.51
N VAL A 193 4.24 2.58 22.00
CA VAL A 193 3.39 3.50 21.23
C VAL A 193 4.16 4.74 20.79
N LYS A 194 5.03 5.28 21.66
CA LYS A 194 5.82 6.49 21.38
C LYS A 194 6.82 6.25 20.26
N THR A 195 7.56 5.16 20.36
CA THR A 195 8.54 4.70 19.39
C THR A 195 7.87 4.38 18.08
N TYR A 196 6.69 3.72 18.12
CA TYR A 196 5.89 3.53 16.93
C TYR A 196 5.51 4.85 16.32
N LEU A 197 4.84 5.78 17.02
CA LEU A 197 4.37 7.07 16.48
C LEU A 197 5.48 7.93 15.86
N ALA A 198 6.73 7.84 16.31
CA ALA A 198 7.84 8.51 15.64
C ALA A 198 8.05 8.02 14.19
N LYS A 199 7.78 6.74 13.92
CA LYS A 199 7.97 6.12 12.59
C LYS A 199 6.96 6.57 11.53
N PRO A 200 5.62 6.56 11.76
CA PRO A 200 4.66 7.20 10.86
C PRO A 200 5.00 8.65 10.59
N LEU A 201 5.42 9.44 11.59
CA LEU A 201 5.74 10.85 11.36
C LEU A 201 6.85 11.00 10.32
N THR A 202 7.99 10.32 10.51
CA THR A 202 9.09 10.32 9.53
C THR A 202 8.65 9.80 8.15
N TYR A 203 7.87 8.72 8.12
CA TYR A 203 7.36 8.15 6.87
C TYR A 203 6.44 9.11 6.11
N LEU A 204 5.53 9.79 6.81
CA LEU A 204 4.58 10.73 6.22
C LEU A 204 5.30 11.98 5.69
N VAL A 205 6.32 12.47 6.41
CA VAL A 205 7.22 13.51 5.89
C VAL A 205 7.95 13.02 4.63
N ALA A 206 8.38 11.75 4.59
CA ALA A 206 9.02 11.17 3.40
C ALA A 206 8.07 11.11 2.19
N ILE A 207 6.82 10.70 2.39
CA ILE A 207 5.82 10.69 1.31
C ILE A 207 5.57 12.13 0.82
N SER A 208 5.44 13.11 1.72
CA SER A 208 5.22 14.49 1.30
C SER A 208 6.42 15.10 0.57
N LEU A 209 7.65 14.80 1.00
CA LEU A 209 8.87 15.15 0.26
C LEU A 209 8.85 14.54 -1.15
N ALA A 210 8.67 13.23 -1.25
CA ALA A 210 8.66 12.52 -2.52
C ALA A 210 7.50 12.96 -3.44
N GLY A 211 6.39 13.42 -2.86
CA GLY A 211 5.19 13.90 -3.55
C GLY A 211 5.04 15.42 -3.60
N ILE A 212 6.13 16.18 -3.45
CA ILE A 212 6.11 17.65 -3.42
C ILE A 212 5.77 18.31 -4.77
N HIS A 213 5.75 17.51 -5.84
CA HIS A 213 5.49 17.98 -7.18
C HIS A 213 4.04 18.47 -7.34
N PRO A 214 3.81 19.39 -8.28
CA PRO A 214 2.46 19.83 -8.57
C PRO A 214 1.57 18.69 -9.07
N VAL A 215 0.29 18.77 -8.75
CA VAL A 215 -0.75 17.89 -9.32
C VAL A 215 -0.74 18.02 -10.84
N ARG A 216 -1.06 16.92 -11.53
CA ARG A 216 -1.08 16.89 -13.00
C ARG A 216 -2.06 17.93 -13.56
N GLY A 217 -1.59 18.73 -14.53
CA GLY A 217 -2.38 19.78 -15.17
C GLY A 217 -2.46 21.09 -14.38
N ILE A 218 -1.81 21.19 -13.22
CA ILE A 218 -1.75 22.39 -12.40
C ILE A 218 -0.36 23.01 -12.50
N ALA A 219 -0.31 24.32 -12.76
CA ALA A 219 0.95 25.06 -12.80
C ALA A 219 1.55 25.19 -11.39
N GLU A 220 2.88 25.08 -11.28
CA GLU A 220 3.60 25.32 -10.03
C GLU A 220 3.34 26.77 -9.56
N GLY A 221 2.88 26.94 -8.32
CA GLY A 221 2.58 28.25 -7.75
C GLY A 221 1.30 28.91 -8.26
N ALA A 222 0.30 28.12 -8.66
CA ALA A 222 -1.01 28.63 -9.06
C ALA A 222 -1.58 29.60 -8.00
N VAL A 223 -2.04 30.78 -8.41
CA VAL A 223 -2.48 31.86 -7.50
C VAL A 223 -3.58 31.38 -6.53
N ALA A 224 -4.48 30.52 -7.00
CA ALA A 224 -5.55 29.94 -6.19
C ALA A 224 -5.03 29.13 -4.98
N GLU A 225 -3.81 28.60 -5.06
CA GLU A 225 -3.15 27.89 -3.96
C GLU A 225 -2.96 28.79 -2.74
N ASN A 226 -2.64 30.07 -2.95
CA ASN A 226 -2.36 31.02 -1.88
C ASN A 226 -3.60 31.56 -1.18
N THR A 227 -4.79 31.12 -1.60
CA THR A 227 -6.06 31.52 -0.97
C THR A 227 -6.27 30.73 0.31
N LEU A 228 -6.57 31.41 1.41
CA LEU A 228 -6.85 30.77 2.68
C LEU A 228 -8.06 29.83 2.54
N GLY A 229 -7.91 28.59 3.02
CA GLY A 229 -8.94 27.55 2.92
C GLY A 229 -8.91 26.75 1.62
N SER A 230 -7.99 27.05 0.68
CA SER A 230 -7.76 26.22 -0.49
C SER A 230 -7.33 24.80 -0.12
N ALA A 231 -7.90 23.81 -0.81
CA ALA A 231 -7.56 22.41 -0.63
C ALA A 231 -6.17 22.10 -1.22
N SER A 232 -5.18 21.91 -0.36
CA SER A 232 -3.77 21.74 -0.72
C SER A 232 -3.52 20.54 -1.66
N ASN A 233 -4.33 19.48 -1.56
CA ASN A 233 -4.32 18.29 -2.43
C ASN A 233 -4.67 18.59 -3.88
N LYS A 234 -5.23 19.76 -4.17
CA LYS A 234 -5.50 20.18 -5.55
C LYS A 234 -4.31 20.82 -6.23
N PHE A 235 -3.23 21.09 -5.48
CA PHE A 235 -2.04 21.77 -5.99
C PHE A 235 -0.77 20.92 -5.89
N VAL A 236 -0.66 20.05 -4.88
CA VAL A 236 0.51 19.16 -4.68
C VAL A 236 0.08 17.71 -4.58
N GLN A 237 0.89 16.82 -5.16
CA GLN A 237 0.59 15.39 -5.21
C GLN A 237 0.44 14.79 -3.81
N VAL A 238 1.29 15.17 -2.85
CA VAL A 238 1.16 14.81 -1.43
C VAL A 238 1.47 16.00 -0.52
N PRO A 239 0.45 16.77 -0.12
CA PRO A 239 0.60 17.90 0.77
C PRO A 239 0.96 17.51 2.20
N LEU A 240 1.82 18.31 2.85
CA LEU A 240 2.30 18.03 4.20
C LEU A 240 1.18 18.12 5.24
N ASP A 241 0.31 19.11 5.13
CA ASP A 241 -0.83 19.32 6.02
C ASP A 241 -1.79 18.13 6.04
N ILE A 242 -2.01 17.48 4.89
CA ILE A 242 -2.88 16.31 4.77
C ILE A 242 -2.27 15.09 5.47
N VAL A 243 -0.99 14.81 5.23
CA VAL A 243 -0.34 13.67 5.89
C VAL A 243 -0.14 13.93 7.39
N LEU A 244 0.05 15.18 7.81
CA LEU A 244 0.07 15.56 9.23
C LEU A 244 -1.32 15.46 9.88
N ALA A 245 -2.40 15.80 9.18
CA ALA A 245 -3.75 15.61 9.69
C ALA A 245 -4.02 14.12 9.99
N TYR A 246 -3.61 13.22 9.10
CA TYR A 246 -3.62 11.78 9.35
C TYR A 246 -2.78 11.39 10.58
N TYR A 247 -1.56 11.92 10.70
CA TYR A 247 -0.70 11.67 11.87
C TYR A 247 -1.37 12.09 13.19
N PHE A 248 -1.88 13.32 13.27
CA PHE A 248 -2.51 13.84 14.48
C PHE A 248 -3.82 13.12 14.80
N ARG A 249 -4.57 12.66 13.78
CA ARG A 249 -5.70 11.76 13.99
C ARG A 249 -5.24 10.46 14.65
N ALA A 250 -4.15 9.86 14.19
CA ALA A 250 -3.62 8.64 14.80
C ALA A 250 -3.17 8.85 16.25
N VAL A 251 -2.49 9.96 16.54
CA VAL A 251 -2.09 10.35 17.92
C VAL A 251 -3.30 10.49 18.82
N LYS A 252 -4.35 11.19 18.37
CA LYS A 252 -5.59 11.36 19.13
C LYS A 252 -6.33 10.04 19.33
N ALA A 253 -6.43 9.25 18.26
CA ALA A 253 -7.18 8.01 18.25
C ALA A 253 -6.58 6.94 19.17
N VAL A 254 -5.25 6.78 19.17
CA VAL A 254 -4.57 5.84 20.06
C VAL A 254 -4.70 6.23 21.52
N ALA A 255 -4.72 7.53 21.84
CA ALA A 255 -4.87 8.02 23.20
C ALA A 255 -6.22 7.63 23.85
N MET A 256 -7.26 7.35 23.05
CA MET A 256 -8.56 6.88 23.55
C MET A 256 -8.62 5.35 23.70
N GLN A 257 -7.64 4.61 23.20
CA GLN A 257 -7.62 3.16 23.32
C GLN A 257 -7.10 2.72 24.70
N PRO A 258 -7.54 1.55 25.20
CA PRO A 258 -6.98 0.96 26.41
C PRO A 258 -5.46 0.77 26.29
N TYR A 259 -4.71 1.22 27.29
CA TYR A 259 -3.24 1.23 27.29
C TYR A 259 -2.62 -0.13 26.88
N SER A 260 -3.20 -1.24 27.35
CA SER A 260 -2.73 -2.60 27.03
C SER A 260 -2.82 -3.00 25.57
N HIS A 261 -3.66 -2.32 24.77
CA HIS A 261 -3.89 -2.63 23.36
C HIS A 261 -3.50 -1.50 22.40
N GLN A 262 -3.04 -0.35 22.91
CA GLN A 262 -2.73 0.83 22.10
C GLN A 262 -1.81 0.54 20.93
N LEU A 263 -0.67 -0.14 21.16
CA LEU A 263 0.31 -0.41 20.11
C LEU A 263 -0.27 -1.34 19.03
N ALA A 264 -0.84 -2.47 19.44
CA ALA A 264 -1.40 -3.45 18.50
C ALA A 264 -2.56 -2.86 17.69
N TRP A 265 -3.41 -2.06 18.33
CA TRP A 265 -4.48 -1.33 17.66
C TRP A 265 -3.91 -0.33 16.65
N LEU A 266 -2.92 0.47 17.05
CA LEU A 266 -2.33 1.50 16.20
C LEU A 266 -1.64 0.90 14.99
N GLU A 267 -0.85 -0.16 15.17
CA GLU A 267 -0.20 -0.89 14.09
C GLU A 267 -1.18 -1.42 13.06
N ARG A 268 -2.24 -2.08 13.54
CA ARG A 268 -3.29 -2.66 12.70
C ARG A 268 -4.03 -1.56 11.93
N THR A 269 -4.57 -0.56 12.64
CA THR A 269 -5.37 0.51 12.04
C THR A 269 -4.57 1.33 11.03
N CYS A 270 -3.32 1.70 11.35
CA CYS A 270 -2.45 2.41 10.42
C CYS A 270 -2.06 1.56 9.19
N THR A 271 -1.98 0.25 9.33
CA THR A 271 -1.64 -0.64 8.21
C THR A 271 -2.86 -0.89 7.32
N GLU A 272 -4.03 -1.13 7.92
CA GLU A 272 -5.30 -1.26 7.22
C GLU A 272 -5.59 -0.03 6.36
N GLU A 273 -5.53 1.18 6.94
CA GLU A 273 -5.84 2.39 6.17
C GLU A 273 -4.85 2.63 5.03
N ARG A 274 -3.54 2.47 5.28
CA ARG A 274 -2.53 2.62 4.22
C ARG A 274 -2.66 1.55 3.13
N SER A 275 -3.20 0.37 3.45
CA SER A 275 -3.51 -0.64 2.43
C SER A 275 -4.60 -0.16 1.47
N VAL A 276 -5.62 0.54 1.98
CA VAL A 276 -6.64 1.20 1.16
C VAL A 276 -6.04 2.33 0.33
N TRP A 277 -5.10 3.12 0.88
CA TRP A 277 -4.39 4.13 0.09
C TRP A 277 -3.64 3.51 -1.09
N VAL A 278 -2.88 2.45 -0.83
CA VAL A 278 -2.13 1.71 -1.85
C VAL A 278 -3.05 1.18 -2.93
N GLN A 279 -4.14 0.52 -2.56
CA GLN A 279 -5.10 -0.04 -3.50
C GLN A 279 -5.69 1.07 -4.39
N ARG A 280 -6.29 2.10 -3.78
CA ARG A 280 -6.93 3.19 -4.53
C ARG A 280 -5.96 3.96 -5.39
N PHE A 281 -4.76 4.25 -4.90
CA PHE A 281 -3.73 4.92 -5.68
C PHE A 281 -3.31 4.07 -6.89
N ARG A 282 -3.19 2.75 -6.74
CA ARG A 282 -2.78 1.90 -7.86
C ARG A 282 -3.85 1.71 -8.93
N GLU A 283 -5.11 1.76 -8.53
CA GLU A 283 -6.29 1.55 -9.38
C GLU A 283 -6.82 2.85 -10.02
N SER A 284 -6.61 4.00 -9.38
CA SER A 284 -7.07 5.31 -9.88
C SER A 284 -5.98 6.15 -10.54
N THR A 285 -6.40 7.26 -11.15
CA THR A 285 -5.50 8.31 -11.65
C THR A 285 -5.21 9.41 -10.62
N ASP A 286 -5.82 9.36 -9.44
CA ASP A 286 -5.76 10.42 -8.43
C ASP A 286 -4.38 10.51 -7.79
N ASP A 287 -3.93 11.69 -7.41
CA ASP A 287 -2.69 11.82 -6.66
C ASP A 287 -2.87 11.33 -5.21
N LEU A 288 -1.79 10.88 -4.58
CA LEU A 288 -1.87 10.20 -3.28
C LEU A 288 -2.47 11.10 -2.18
N GLY A 289 -2.28 12.42 -2.25
CA GLY A 289 -2.93 13.39 -1.36
C GLY A 289 -4.46 13.38 -1.48
N ASP A 290 -5.00 13.30 -2.69
CA ASP A 290 -6.46 13.17 -2.93
C ASP A 290 -6.99 11.83 -2.38
N VAL A 291 -6.25 10.74 -2.62
CA VAL A 291 -6.56 9.42 -2.06
C VAL A 291 -6.56 9.45 -0.54
N THR A 292 -5.55 10.06 0.08
CA THR A 292 -5.44 10.18 1.55
C THR A 292 -6.61 10.96 2.13
N VAL A 293 -7.03 12.07 1.53
CA VAL A 293 -8.21 12.84 1.99
C VAL A 293 -9.47 12.00 1.91
N SER A 294 -9.73 11.39 0.75
CA SER A 294 -10.91 10.56 0.53
C SER A 294 -11.01 9.41 1.53
N VAL A 295 -9.92 8.67 1.73
CA VAL A 295 -9.89 7.53 2.66
C VAL A 295 -10.00 8.00 4.10
N THR A 296 -9.32 9.08 4.47
CA THR A 296 -9.41 9.66 5.82
C THR A 296 -10.85 10.02 6.16
N GLN A 297 -11.57 10.69 5.24
CA GLN A 297 -12.96 11.08 5.44
C GLN A 297 -13.90 9.86 5.54
N MET A 298 -13.74 8.86 4.67
CA MET A 298 -14.57 7.64 4.71
C MET A 298 -14.34 6.80 5.98
N GLY A 299 -13.10 6.75 6.44
CA GLY A 299 -12.71 5.95 7.60
C GLY A 299 -12.90 6.66 8.95
N ASP A 300 -13.25 7.95 8.99
CA ASP A 300 -13.12 8.76 10.20
C ASP A 300 -13.88 8.16 11.40
N ALA A 301 -15.12 7.73 11.20
CA ALA A 301 -15.92 7.09 12.25
C ALA A 301 -15.28 5.81 12.81
N GLN A 302 -14.58 5.03 11.97
CA GLN A 302 -13.96 3.76 12.35
C GLN A 302 -12.75 3.96 13.29
N TRP A 303 -12.06 5.11 13.21
CA TRP A 303 -10.91 5.42 14.08
C TRP A 303 -11.31 5.71 15.54
N TYR A 304 -12.56 6.15 15.74
CA TYR A 304 -13.10 6.53 17.05
C TYR A 304 -14.05 5.48 17.65
N GLN A 305 -14.28 4.37 16.96
CA GLN A 305 -14.94 3.22 17.56
C GLN A 305 -14.03 2.65 18.64
N ASN A 306 -14.30 3.05 19.90
CA ASN A 306 -13.65 2.45 21.06
C ASN A 306 -13.75 0.94 20.95
N GLY A 307 -12.65 0.24 21.26
CA GLY A 307 -12.63 -1.23 21.45
C GLY A 307 -13.49 -1.74 22.61
N GLY A 308 -14.56 -1.02 22.96
CA GLY A 308 -15.56 -1.31 23.97
C GLY A 308 -16.92 -1.68 23.39
N HIS A 309 -16.96 -2.48 22.33
CA HIS A 309 -18.12 -3.31 22.03
C HIS A 309 -17.64 -4.71 21.62
N MET A 310 -17.53 -5.61 22.61
CA MET A 310 -18.24 -6.87 22.42
C MET A 310 -19.69 -6.44 22.17
N ALA A 311 -20.14 -6.46 20.92
CA ALA A 311 -21.55 -6.25 20.64
C ALA A 311 -22.33 -7.25 21.51
N PRO A 312 -23.33 -6.82 22.30
CA PRO A 312 -24.32 -7.77 22.77
C PRO A 312 -24.94 -8.33 21.50
N THR A 313 -24.81 -9.63 21.28
CA THR A 313 -25.63 -10.37 20.32
C THR A 313 -27.06 -9.94 20.54
N THR A 314 -27.61 -9.22 19.55
CA THR A 314 -29.04 -8.98 19.42
C THR A 314 -29.73 -10.33 19.59
N PRO A 315 -30.76 -10.48 20.46
CA PRO A 315 -31.46 -11.75 20.58
C PRO A 315 -32.20 -11.97 19.27
N GLN A 316 -31.66 -12.80 18.38
CA GLN A 316 -32.41 -13.34 17.27
C GLN A 316 -33.52 -14.21 17.86
N THR A 317 -34.75 -13.75 17.66
CA THR A 317 -35.98 -14.51 17.79
C THR A 317 -35.81 -15.87 17.14
N LYS A 318 -35.95 -16.92 17.95
CA LYS A 318 -35.89 -18.33 17.53
C LYS A 318 -37.06 -18.62 16.59
N SER A 319 -36.76 -18.92 15.33
CA SER A 319 -37.61 -19.79 14.51
C SER A 319 -37.13 -21.25 14.64
N PRO A 320 -38.04 -22.24 14.67
CA PRO A 320 -37.68 -23.64 14.90
C PRO A 320 -37.03 -24.27 13.66
N PRO A 321 -36.16 -25.29 13.82
CA PRO A 321 -35.41 -25.88 12.71
C PRO A 321 -36.25 -26.93 11.94
N PRO A 322 -36.08 -27.07 10.62
CA PRO A 322 -36.56 -28.23 9.87
C PRO A 322 -35.58 -29.44 10.00
N PRO A 323 -36.05 -30.68 9.75
CA PRO A 323 -35.32 -31.91 10.05
C PRO A 323 -34.24 -32.25 9.00
N PRO A 324 -33.28 -33.14 9.31
CA PRO A 324 -32.09 -33.35 8.48
C PRO A 324 -32.34 -34.40 7.38
N PRO A 325 -31.61 -34.29 6.25
CA PRO A 325 -31.18 -35.47 5.51
C PRO A 325 -29.65 -35.59 5.39
N THR A 326 -29.24 -36.85 5.21
CA THR A 326 -27.91 -37.48 5.21
C THR A 326 -26.92 -37.07 4.08
N PRO A 327 -25.60 -37.39 4.20
CA PRO A 327 -24.47 -36.88 3.37
C PRO A 327 -24.03 -37.88 2.26
N PRO A 328 -22.92 -37.68 1.48
CA PRO A 328 -22.27 -36.52 0.81
C PRO A 328 -22.07 -36.80 -0.74
N PRO A 329 -21.22 -36.10 -1.54
CA PRO A 329 -19.74 -36.20 -1.50
C PRO A 329 -18.97 -34.86 -1.74
N ALA A 330 -17.64 -34.98 -1.61
CA ALA A 330 -16.59 -33.96 -1.53
C ALA A 330 -16.46 -32.98 -2.72
N VAL A 331 -15.77 -31.84 -2.49
CA VAL A 331 -14.49 -31.48 -3.14
C VAL A 331 -13.99 -30.07 -2.72
N GLN A 332 -12.73 -30.06 -2.25
CA GLN A 332 -11.63 -29.07 -2.34
C GLN A 332 -11.81 -27.60 -1.88
N LEU A 333 -10.96 -27.21 -0.93
CA LEU A 333 -10.39 -25.86 -0.86
C LEU A 333 -8.86 -25.94 -0.75
N THR A 334 -8.23 -25.03 -1.46
CA THR A 334 -6.81 -24.91 -1.81
C THR A 334 -5.95 -24.35 -0.67
N ALA A 335 -4.64 -24.58 -0.79
CA ALA A 335 -3.61 -24.18 0.15
C ALA A 335 -3.24 -22.70 0.04
N ALA A 336 -3.02 -22.02 1.18
CA ALA A 336 -1.73 -21.45 1.57
C ALA A 336 -1.82 -20.66 2.90
N GLU A 337 -0.70 -20.69 3.64
CA GLU A 337 -0.30 -19.83 4.78
C GLU A 337 -0.92 -20.11 6.16
N VAL A 338 -0.30 -21.06 6.89
CA VAL A 338 -0.51 -21.22 8.35
C VAL A 338 0.83 -21.07 9.07
N THR A 339 1.02 -19.90 9.69
CA THR A 339 1.92 -19.76 10.84
C THR A 339 1.19 -20.30 12.06
N GLY A 340 1.79 -21.29 12.72
CA GLY A 340 1.16 -22.00 13.84
C GLY A 340 0.81 -21.07 14.99
N GLN A 341 -0.48 -20.85 15.23
CA GLN A 341 -1.01 -20.22 16.43
C GLN A 341 -1.91 -21.19 17.20
N VAL A 342 -1.96 -20.98 18.52
CA VAL A 342 -2.92 -21.61 19.43
C VAL A 342 -4.31 -21.06 19.07
N GLU A 343 -5.13 -21.85 18.41
CA GLU A 343 -6.50 -21.47 18.07
C GLU A 343 -7.51 -21.91 19.14
N THR A 344 -8.61 -21.16 19.21
CA THR A 344 -9.71 -21.43 20.14
C THR A 344 -10.83 -22.15 19.39
N LEU A 345 -10.93 -23.47 19.54
CA LEU A 345 -12.00 -24.28 18.97
C LEU A 345 -13.08 -24.47 20.05
N ALA A 346 -14.30 -23.99 19.80
CA ALA A 346 -15.44 -24.07 20.73
C ALA A 346 -15.12 -23.53 22.15
N GLY A 347 -14.46 -22.37 22.23
CA GLY A 347 -14.17 -21.70 23.50
C GLY A 347 -13.03 -22.32 24.35
N LYS A 348 -12.32 -23.34 23.85
CA LYS A 348 -11.17 -23.95 24.52
C LYS A 348 -9.89 -23.74 23.69
N LYS A 349 -8.80 -23.30 24.35
CA LYS A 349 -7.47 -23.14 23.72
C LYS A 349 -6.92 -24.53 23.35
N VAL A 350 -6.68 -24.79 22.06
CA VAL A 350 -6.15 -26.07 21.58
C VAL A 350 -4.86 -25.84 20.78
N MET A 351 -3.84 -26.65 21.02
CA MET A 351 -2.61 -26.62 20.22
C MET A 351 -2.78 -27.44 18.94
N LEU A 352 -2.60 -26.78 17.80
CA LEU A 352 -2.74 -27.37 16.48
C LEU A 352 -1.37 -27.69 15.87
N SER A 353 -1.34 -28.72 15.02
CA SER A 353 -0.22 -28.98 14.12
C SER A 353 -0.20 -27.95 12.98
N ALA A 354 0.93 -27.82 12.28
CA ALA A 354 1.08 -26.97 11.10
C ALA A 354 0.02 -27.24 10.02
N ASN A 355 -0.54 -28.46 10.00
CA ASN A 355 -1.60 -28.87 9.06
C ASN A 355 -3.02 -28.70 9.65
N GLY A 356 -3.22 -27.87 10.69
CA GLY A 356 -4.52 -27.61 11.33
C GLY A 356 -5.11 -28.78 12.14
N ARG A 357 -4.42 -29.91 12.24
CA ARG A 357 -4.88 -31.09 13.00
C ARG A 357 -4.57 -30.97 14.48
N LYS A 358 -5.51 -31.38 15.35
CA LYS A 358 -5.36 -31.37 16.82
C LYS A 358 -4.24 -32.31 17.28
N LEU A 359 -3.44 -31.88 18.25
CA LEU A 359 -2.44 -32.72 18.90
C LEU A 359 -3.06 -33.51 20.06
N CYS A 360 -2.68 -34.78 20.20
CA CYS A 360 -3.18 -35.63 21.28
C CYS A 360 -2.60 -35.19 22.64
N LYS A 361 -3.48 -34.72 23.53
CA LYS A 361 -3.10 -34.29 24.89
C LYS A 361 -2.57 -35.45 25.73
N ARG A 362 -3.21 -36.62 25.65
CA ARG A 362 -2.81 -37.81 26.40
C ARG A 362 -1.44 -38.33 25.99
N PHE A 363 -1.10 -38.27 24.70
CA PHE A 363 0.25 -38.60 24.22
C PHE A 363 1.31 -37.68 24.83
N ASN A 364 1.05 -36.38 24.87
CA ASN A 364 1.99 -35.40 25.44
C ASN A 364 2.17 -35.53 26.95
N LEU A 365 1.21 -36.17 27.64
CA LEU A 365 1.30 -36.55 29.06
C LEU A 365 1.86 -37.98 29.28
N GLY A 366 2.20 -38.72 28.21
CA GLY A 366 2.68 -40.10 28.29
C GLY A 366 1.59 -41.15 28.56
N GLN A 367 0.32 -40.78 28.37
CA GLN A 367 -0.87 -41.57 28.71
C GLN A 367 -1.60 -42.12 27.47
N CYS A 368 -0.98 -42.09 26.29
CA CYS A 368 -1.53 -42.66 25.07
C CYS A 368 -0.41 -43.27 24.22
N HIS A 369 -0.57 -44.54 23.86
CA HIS A 369 0.42 -45.34 23.13
C HIS A 369 -0.13 -45.91 21.79
N ASN A 370 -1.39 -45.60 21.45
CA ASN A 370 -2.03 -46.09 20.24
C ASN A 370 -1.47 -45.38 19.00
N GLN A 371 -1.06 -46.13 17.98
CA GLN A 371 -0.53 -45.56 16.73
C GLN A 371 -1.59 -44.77 15.94
N ASN A 372 -2.85 -45.22 15.97
CA ASN A 372 -3.99 -44.55 15.34
C ASN A 372 -4.91 -43.93 16.40
N CYS A 373 -4.49 -42.80 16.96
CA CYS A 373 -5.25 -42.10 18.00
C CYS A 373 -6.37 -41.22 17.42
N ASN A 374 -7.61 -41.50 17.81
CA ASN A 374 -8.77 -40.68 17.46
C ASN A 374 -8.83 -39.33 18.22
N GLN A 375 -7.99 -39.14 19.25
CA GLN A 375 -7.93 -37.91 20.04
C GLN A 375 -6.93 -36.86 19.51
N GLY A 376 -6.21 -37.18 18.43
CA GLY A 376 -5.31 -36.24 17.76
C GLY A 376 -3.95 -36.85 17.40
N LEU A 377 -3.12 -36.05 16.73
CA LEU A 377 -1.79 -36.46 16.29
C LEU A 377 -0.82 -36.64 17.46
N HIS A 378 -0.08 -37.74 17.45
CA HIS A 378 1.00 -38.03 18.38
C HIS A 378 2.27 -37.28 18.01
N ARG A 379 2.28 -35.97 18.31
CA ARG A 379 3.42 -35.08 18.10
C ARG A 379 3.64 -34.22 19.33
N CYS A 380 4.90 -33.82 19.54
CA CYS A 380 5.29 -32.96 20.65
C CYS A 380 4.56 -31.61 20.62
N ALA A 381 3.96 -31.21 21.73
CA ALA A 381 3.19 -29.97 21.85
C ALA A 381 3.93 -28.86 22.61
N VAL A 382 5.26 -28.92 22.74
CA VAL A 382 6.05 -27.85 23.40
C VAL A 382 6.12 -26.61 22.52
N LEU A 383 5.81 -25.45 23.09
CA LEU A 383 6.03 -24.14 22.48
C LEU A 383 7.51 -23.77 22.54
N LEU A 384 8.12 -23.52 21.39
CA LEU A 384 9.50 -23.09 21.23
C LEU A 384 9.60 -21.57 21.42
N LYS A 385 10.82 -21.06 21.63
CA LYS A 385 11.11 -19.61 21.82
C LYS A 385 10.67 -18.74 20.63
N ASN A 386 10.58 -19.31 19.42
CA ASN A 386 10.09 -18.64 18.23
C ASN A 386 8.56 -18.67 18.07
N GLY A 387 7.82 -19.06 19.11
CA GLY A 387 6.36 -19.14 19.13
C GLY A 387 5.77 -20.35 18.39
N ARG A 388 6.59 -21.20 17.76
CA ARG A 388 6.13 -22.40 17.05
C ARG A 388 6.00 -23.60 18.00
N VAL A 389 5.06 -24.49 17.71
CA VAL A 389 4.94 -25.78 18.40
C VAL A 389 5.94 -26.78 17.81
N CYS A 390 6.67 -27.51 18.65
CA CYS A 390 7.77 -28.42 18.28
C CYS A 390 7.38 -29.50 17.27
N GLN A 391 6.24 -30.17 17.45
CA GLN A 391 5.65 -31.14 16.53
C GLN A 391 6.53 -32.36 16.13
N ALA A 392 7.63 -32.61 16.82
CA ALA A 392 8.44 -33.80 16.59
C ALA A 392 7.64 -35.09 16.90
N PRO A 393 7.72 -36.14 16.06
CA PRO A 393 7.08 -37.43 16.32
C PRO A 393 7.84 -38.30 17.32
N ALA A 394 9.17 -38.10 17.41
CA ALA A 394 10.07 -38.96 18.15
C ALA A 394 9.96 -38.79 19.68
N HIS A 395 9.32 -37.73 20.15
CA HIS A 395 9.22 -37.46 21.58
C HIS A 395 7.90 -36.75 21.94
N ARG A 396 7.57 -36.81 23.22
CA ARG A 396 6.40 -36.15 23.83
C ARG A 396 6.84 -34.90 24.58
N ALA A 397 5.89 -34.05 24.98
CA ALA A 397 6.20 -32.80 25.67
C ALA A 397 7.02 -32.96 26.95
N SER A 398 6.85 -34.06 27.70
CA SER A 398 7.63 -34.35 28.91
C SER A 398 9.08 -34.71 28.64
N THR A 399 9.42 -35.18 27.44
CA THR A 399 10.78 -35.61 27.04
C THR A 399 11.37 -34.72 25.95
N CYS A 400 10.81 -33.52 25.75
CA CYS A 400 11.27 -32.61 24.71
C CYS A 400 12.66 -32.03 25.04
N PRO A 401 13.67 -32.21 24.19
CA PRO A 401 15.04 -31.77 24.47
C PRO A 401 15.16 -30.24 24.52
N THR A 402 14.34 -29.52 23.76
CA THR A 402 14.31 -28.05 23.76
C THR A 402 13.63 -27.46 25.00
N LYS A 403 12.87 -28.27 25.77
CA LYS A 403 12.26 -27.85 27.04
C LYS A 403 13.29 -27.65 28.16
N LYS A 404 14.42 -28.37 28.13
CA LYS A 404 15.46 -28.31 29.19
C LYS A 404 16.32 -27.03 29.17
N GLY A 405 16.15 -26.16 28.18
CA GLY A 405 16.89 -24.89 28.03
C GLY A 405 16.02 -23.63 28.08
N MET A 406 14.80 -23.74 28.62
CA MET A 406 13.95 -22.62 29.00
C MET A 406 13.96 -22.51 30.53
N PRO A 407 14.16 -21.31 31.10
CA PRO A 407 14.03 -21.10 32.54
C PRO A 407 12.65 -21.47 33.06
#